data_AF-A0A6G3X1D3-F1
#
_entry.id   AF-A0A6G3X1D3-F1
#
_cell.length_a   1.000
_cell.length_b   1.000
_cell.length_c   1.000
_cell.angle_alpha   90.00
_cell.angle_beta   90.00
_cell.angle_gamma   90.00
#
_symmetry.space_group_name_H-M   'P 1'
#
loop_
_entity.id
_entity.type
_entity.pdbx_description
1 polymer ?
#
loop_
_entity_poly.entity_id
_entity_poly.type
_entity_poly.pdbx_seq_one_letter_code
_entity_poly.pdbx_strand_id
1 'polypeptide(L)'
;AEKEIEKFRAEKVLAAAAGLVESAKDVRGVALVTGQVPDGTSADDLRKLVLDVRGRIQGGRPAVVALFTTANGRPLTVIATNEAARERGLKAGDLVRTAAKTLGGGGGGKPDVAQG
;
A
#
# COMPACT_ATOMS: atom_id res chain seq x y z
N ALA A 1 21.35 18.65 -8.24
CA ALA A 1 20.01 19.04 -7.79
C ALA A 1 19.03 17.86 -7.87
N GLU A 2 18.85 17.23 -9.03
CA GLU A 2 17.92 16.10 -9.23
C GLU A 2 18.22 14.87 -8.35
N LYS A 3 19.49 14.44 -8.27
CA LYS A 3 19.91 13.33 -7.38
C LYS A 3 19.65 13.58 -5.89
N GLU A 4 19.84 14.82 -5.44
CA GLU A 4 19.56 15.18 -4.04
C GLU A 4 18.06 15.16 -3.78
N ILE A 5 17.25 15.65 -4.72
CA ILE A 5 15.77 15.61 -4.62
C ILE A 5 15.27 14.16 -4.55
N GLU A 6 15.80 13.25 -5.38
CA GLU A 6 15.44 11.83 -5.31
C GLU A 6 15.84 11.20 -3.97
N LYS A 7 17.04 11.50 -3.46
CA LYS A 7 17.50 11.00 -2.16
C LYS A 7 16.58 11.47 -1.02
N PHE A 8 16.26 12.76 -0.97
CA PHE A 8 15.34 13.30 0.03
C PHE A 8 13.93 12.69 -0.06
N ARG A 9 13.44 12.39 -1.27
CA ARG A 9 12.16 11.68 -1.46
C ARG A 9 12.23 10.25 -0.92
N ALA A 10 13.31 9.53 -1.22
CA ALA A 10 13.51 8.17 -0.72
C ALA A 10 13.55 8.11 0.81
N GLU A 11 14.26 9.04 1.46
CA GLU A 11 14.32 9.14 2.93
C GLU A 11 12.93 9.39 3.54
N LYS A 12 12.12 10.28 2.93
CA LYS A 12 10.74 10.51 3.37
C LYS A 12 9.86 9.27 3.23
N VAL A 13 10.00 8.53 2.13
CA VAL A 13 9.26 7.27 1.91
C VAL A 13 9.65 6.24 2.98
N LEU A 14 10.94 6.08 3.27
CA LEU A 14 11.42 5.15 4.30
C LEU A 14 10.93 5.50 5.71
N ALA A 15 10.90 6.79 6.04
CA ALA A 15 10.37 7.27 7.32
C ALA A 15 8.86 7.03 7.43
N ALA A 16 8.10 7.30 6.36
CA ALA A 16 6.68 7.00 6.31
C ALA A 16 6.40 5.50 6.48
N ALA A 17 7.22 4.64 5.87
CA ALA A 17 7.07 3.20 5.98
C ALA A 17 7.21 2.68 7.42
N ALA A 18 8.15 3.23 8.20
CA ALA A 18 8.34 2.82 9.59
C ALA A 18 7.08 3.09 10.44
N GLY A 19 6.57 4.33 10.41
CA GLY A 19 5.35 4.68 11.15
C GLY A 19 4.11 3.92 10.67
N LEU A 20 4.04 3.60 9.37
CA LEU A 20 2.94 2.78 8.83
C LEU A 20 2.98 1.34 9.35
N VAL A 21 4.16 0.72 9.48
CA VAL A 21 4.28 -0.63 10.06
C VAL A 21 3.83 -0.64 11.52
N GLU A 22 4.18 0.38 12.30
CA GLU A 22 3.75 0.52 13.70
C GLU A 22 2.23 0.72 13.83
N SER A 23 1.58 1.29 12.80
CA SER A 23 0.13 1.45 12.75
C SER A 23 -0.66 0.16 12.46
N ALA A 24 0.04 -0.96 12.22
CA ALA A 24 -0.59 -2.22 11.87
C ALA A 24 -1.59 -2.69 12.94
N LYS A 25 -2.84 -2.88 12.52
CA LYS A 25 -3.90 -3.44 13.36
C LYS A 25 -3.96 -4.94 13.16
N ASP A 26 -4.22 -5.70 14.22
CA ASP A 26 -4.59 -7.11 14.08
C ASP A 26 -6.07 -7.22 13.70
N VAL A 27 -6.34 -7.88 12.57
CA VAL A 27 -7.70 -8.26 12.16
C VAL A 27 -7.72 -9.75 11.95
N ARG A 28 -8.17 -10.50 12.96
CA ARG A 28 -8.25 -11.97 12.92
C ARG A 28 -6.91 -12.63 12.57
N GLY A 29 -5.82 -12.13 13.16
CA GLY A 29 -4.45 -12.62 12.93
C GLY A 29 -3.80 -12.08 11.64
N VAL A 30 -4.44 -11.17 10.92
CA VAL A 30 -3.87 -10.47 9.76
C VAL A 30 -3.35 -9.10 10.22
N ALA A 31 -2.10 -8.80 9.92
CA ALA A 31 -1.56 -7.43 10.04
C ALA A 31 -2.17 -6.56 8.93
N LEU A 32 -3.09 -5.69 9.31
CA LEU A 32 -3.72 -4.72 8.43
C LEU A 32 -3.06 -3.35 8.62
N VAL A 33 -2.43 -2.84 7.57
CA VAL A 33 -1.95 -1.46 7.52
C VAL A 33 -2.78 -0.70 6.49
N THR A 34 -3.39 0.40 6.91
CA THR A 34 -4.14 1.28 6.00
C THR A 34 -3.86 2.73 6.33
N GLY A 35 -3.81 3.60 5.32
CA GLY A 35 -3.68 5.03 5.56
C GLY A 35 -3.71 5.86 4.29
N GLN A 36 -3.96 7.15 4.46
CA GLN A 36 -3.76 8.14 3.40
C GLN A 36 -2.35 8.73 3.52
N VAL A 37 -1.63 8.76 2.42
CA VAL A 37 -0.33 9.44 2.29
C VAL A 37 -0.57 10.83 1.67
N PRO A 38 0.41 11.76 1.74
CA PRO A 38 0.22 13.12 1.25
C PRO A 38 -0.35 13.17 -0.17
N ASP A 39 -1.25 14.12 -0.41
CA ASP A 39 -1.80 14.35 -1.74
C ASP A 39 -0.68 14.71 -2.74
N GLY A 40 -0.86 14.30 -3.98
CA GLY A 40 0.14 14.42 -5.03
C GLY A 40 1.25 13.35 -4.99
N THR A 41 1.17 12.37 -4.07
CA THR A 41 2.07 11.20 -4.12
C THR A 41 1.83 10.46 -5.45
N SER A 42 2.91 10.18 -6.17
CA SER A 42 2.82 9.47 -7.46
C SER A 42 2.37 8.02 -7.27
N ALA A 43 1.75 7.43 -8.29
CA ALA A 43 1.37 6.01 -8.24
C ALA A 43 2.58 5.09 -8.00
N ASP A 44 3.74 5.43 -8.56
CA ASP A 44 4.98 4.67 -8.38
C ASP A 44 5.53 4.77 -6.96
N ASP A 45 5.53 5.96 -6.36
CA ASP A 45 5.99 6.15 -4.98
C ASP A 45 5.03 5.51 -3.97
N LEU A 46 3.72 5.60 -4.22
CA LEU A 46 2.71 4.89 -3.44
C LEU A 46 2.94 3.38 -3.50
N ARG A 47 3.20 2.84 -4.70
CA ARG A 47 3.49 1.42 -4.89
C ARG A 47 4.76 1.00 -4.17
N LYS A 48 5.85 1.77 -4.27
CA LYS A 48 7.10 1.50 -3.54
C LYS A 48 6.86 1.45 -2.03
N LEU A 49 6.14 2.43 -1.49
CA LEU A 49 5.83 2.52 -0.06
C LEU A 49 4.98 1.33 0.41
N VAL A 50 3.93 0.96 -0.32
CA VAL A 50 3.10 -0.21 0.01
C VAL A 50 3.94 -1.50 0.04
N LEU A 51 4.82 -1.69 -0.93
CA LEU A 51 5.68 -2.87 -1.00
C LEU A 51 6.71 -2.92 0.13
N ASP A 52 7.30 -1.78 0.48
CA ASP A 52 8.25 -1.66 1.60
C ASP A 52 7.56 -1.96 2.94
N VAL A 53 6.41 -1.34 3.21
CA VAL A 53 5.61 -1.60 4.42
C VAL A 53 5.24 -3.08 4.52
N ARG A 54 4.77 -3.69 3.43
CA ARG A 54 4.48 -5.14 3.38
C ARG A 54 5.72 -5.97 3.69
N GLY A 55 6.88 -5.61 3.11
CA GLY A 55 8.14 -6.33 3.31
C GLY A 55 8.69 -6.25 4.73
N ARG A 56 8.37 -5.18 5.46
CA ARG A 56 8.76 -4.99 6.86
C ARG A 56 7.91 -5.77 7.87
N ILE A 57 6.76 -6.32 7.46
CA ILE A 57 5.96 -7.21 8.30
C ILE A 57 6.58 -8.61 8.26
N GLN A 58 7.38 -8.93 9.27
CA GLN A 58 8.17 -10.15 9.37
C GLN A 58 7.41 -11.32 10.04
N GLY A 59 8.05 -12.50 10.07
CA GLY A 59 7.59 -13.66 10.84
C GLY A 59 6.48 -14.49 10.19
N GLY A 60 6.27 -14.37 8.87
CA GLY A 60 5.24 -15.12 8.15
C GLY A 60 3.80 -14.72 8.49
N ARG A 61 3.61 -13.65 9.28
CA ARG A 61 2.28 -13.14 9.62
C ARG A 61 1.55 -12.68 8.34
N PRO A 62 0.31 -13.13 8.08
CA PRO A 62 -0.50 -12.62 6.98
C PRO A 62 -0.59 -11.09 7.04
N ALA A 63 -0.32 -10.42 5.92
CA ALA A 63 -0.27 -8.97 5.85
C ALA A 63 -1.09 -8.44 4.67
N VAL A 64 -1.87 -7.39 4.93
CA VAL A 64 -2.57 -6.58 3.93
C VAL A 64 -2.19 -5.13 4.16
N VAL A 65 -1.63 -4.48 3.14
CA VAL A 65 -1.27 -3.07 3.17
C VAL A 65 -2.07 -2.35 2.09
N ALA A 66 -2.87 -1.36 2.46
CA ALA A 66 -3.69 -0.57 1.55
C ALA A 66 -3.47 0.93 1.79
N LEU A 67 -2.78 1.60 0.87
CA LEU A 67 -2.52 3.03 0.99
C LEU A 67 -3.24 3.83 -0.09
N PHE A 68 -3.59 5.07 0.25
CA PHE A 68 -4.41 5.95 -0.56
C PHE A 68 -3.75 7.32 -0.71
N THR A 69 -3.99 7.99 -1.83
CA THR A 69 -3.60 9.41 -2.03
C THR A 69 -4.59 10.05 -2.99
N THR A 70 -4.71 11.38 -2.95
CA THR A 70 -5.36 12.13 -4.02
C THR A 70 -4.29 12.70 -4.94
N ALA A 71 -4.30 12.35 -6.23
CA ALA A 71 -3.41 12.94 -7.22
C ALA A 71 -4.23 13.59 -8.34
N ASN A 72 -3.95 14.86 -8.64
CA ASN A 72 -4.66 15.64 -9.65
C ASN A 72 -6.20 15.62 -9.45
N GLY A 73 -6.64 15.72 -8.18
CA GLY A 73 -8.06 15.71 -7.81
C GLY A 73 -8.74 14.34 -7.94
N ARG A 74 -7.99 13.26 -8.20
CA ARG A 74 -8.52 11.90 -8.32
C ARG A 74 -7.93 10.99 -7.25
N PRO A 75 -8.75 10.17 -6.57
CA PRO A 75 -8.23 9.20 -5.61
C PRO A 75 -7.45 8.10 -6.34
N LEU A 76 -6.39 7.63 -5.70
CA LEU A 76 -5.58 6.49 -6.11
C LEU A 76 -5.37 5.57 -4.90
N THR A 77 -5.36 4.26 -5.15
CA THR A 77 -5.02 3.25 -4.15
C THR A 77 -4.05 2.23 -4.71
N VAL A 78 -3.14 1.78 -3.84
CA VAL A 78 -2.34 0.57 -4.07
C VAL A 78 -2.54 -0.34 -2.87
N ILE A 79 -2.79 -1.62 -3.15
CA ILE A 79 -2.90 -2.66 -2.13
C ILE A 79 -1.90 -3.76 -2.44
N ALA A 80 -1.20 -4.23 -1.42
CA ALA A 80 -0.37 -5.42 -1.51
C ALA A 80 -0.69 -6.40 -0.39
N THR A 81 -0.59 -7.69 -0.72
CA THR A 81 -0.73 -8.78 0.24
C THR A 81 0.51 -9.67 0.17
N ASN A 82 0.91 -10.25 1.30
CA ASN A 82 1.99 -11.25 1.31
C ASN A 82 1.43 -12.66 1.04
N GLU A 83 2.31 -13.65 0.95
CA GLU A 83 1.93 -15.03 0.62
C GLU A 83 0.95 -15.62 1.63
N ALA A 84 1.24 -15.52 2.93
CA ALA A 84 0.37 -16.01 3.99
C ALA A 84 -1.03 -15.37 3.99
N ALA A 85 -1.16 -14.10 3.58
CA ALA A 85 -2.47 -13.48 3.37
C ALA A 85 -3.20 -14.06 2.14
N ARG A 86 -2.48 -14.32 1.05
CA ARG A 86 -3.05 -14.93 -0.16
C ARG A 86 -3.50 -16.38 0.06
N GLU A 87 -2.78 -17.15 0.87
CA GLU A 87 -3.19 -18.50 1.30
C GLU A 87 -4.52 -18.48 2.07
N ARG A 88 -4.81 -17.38 2.78
CA ARG A 88 -6.11 -17.11 3.41
C ARG A 88 -7.16 -16.53 2.45
N GLY A 89 -6.87 -16.51 1.16
CA GLY A 89 -7.77 -15.96 0.12
C GLY A 89 -7.74 -14.44 -0.03
N LEU A 90 -6.87 -13.72 0.67
CA LEU A 90 -6.78 -12.26 0.62
C LEU A 90 -5.92 -11.82 -0.58
N LYS A 91 -6.53 -11.71 -1.76
CA LYS A 91 -5.87 -11.29 -2.99
C LYS A 91 -5.95 -9.78 -3.19
N ALA A 92 -4.83 -9.14 -3.50
CA ALA A 92 -4.75 -7.69 -3.71
C ALA A 92 -5.70 -7.20 -4.81
N GLY A 93 -5.81 -7.92 -5.92
CA GLY A 93 -6.72 -7.56 -7.03
C GLY A 93 -8.19 -7.47 -6.62
N ASP A 94 -8.66 -8.36 -5.74
CA ASP A 94 -10.05 -8.38 -5.28
C ASP A 94 -10.32 -7.23 -4.28
N LEU A 95 -9.35 -6.97 -3.39
CA LEU A 95 -9.40 -5.86 -2.45
C LEU A 95 -9.41 -4.51 -3.17
N VAL A 96 -8.56 -4.33 -4.18
CA VAL A 96 -8.49 -3.10 -4.98
C VAL A 96 -9.77 -2.88 -5.75
N ARG A 97 -10.35 -3.92 -6.36
CA ARG A 97 -11.62 -3.79 -7.08
C ARG A 97 -12.72 -3.28 -6.17
N THR A 98 -12.73 -3.72 -4.91
CA THR A 98 -13.68 -3.24 -3.90
C THR A 98 -13.41 -1.79 -3.53
N ALA A 99 -12.15 -1.44 -3.22
CA ALA A 99 -11.76 -0.07 -2.86
C ALA A 99 -12.01 0.93 -3.99
N ALA A 100 -11.57 0.63 -5.21
CA ALA A 100 -11.71 1.49 -6.38
C ALA A 100 -13.19 1.75 -6.72
N LYS A 101 -14.08 0.75 -6.60
CA LYS A 101 -15.53 0.94 -6.79
C LYS A 101 -16.09 1.95 -5.78
N THR A 102 -15.71 1.83 -4.50
CA THR A 102 -16.11 2.80 -3.46
C THR A 102 -15.63 4.21 -3.77
N LEU A 103 -14.44 4.33 -4.39
CA LEU A 103 -13.85 5.60 -4.80
C LEU A 103 -14.38 6.13 -6.15
N GLY A 104 -15.37 5.46 -6.76
CA GLY A 104 -15.96 5.88 -8.04
C GLY A 104 -15.10 5.55 -9.28
N GLY A 105 -14.14 4.64 -9.14
CA GLY A 105 -13.21 4.22 -10.19
C GLY A 105 -13.21 2.71 -10.45
N GLY A 106 -12.14 2.25 -11.08
CA GLY A 106 -11.88 0.84 -11.36
C GLY A 106 -10.42 0.52 -11.08
N GLY A 107 -10.13 -0.73 -10.76
CA GLY A 107 -8.78 -1.15 -10.42
C GLY A 107 -8.56 -2.63 -10.66
N GLY A 108 -7.29 -3.03 -10.64
CA GLY A 108 -6.87 -4.39 -10.91
C GLY A 108 -5.37 -4.59 -10.72
N GLY A 109 -4.92 -5.82 -10.93
CA GLY A 109 -3.53 -6.20 -10.79
C GLY A 109 -3.36 -7.67 -10.48
N LYS A 110 -2.16 -8.03 -10.04
CA LYS A 110 -1.83 -9.39 -9.66
C LYS A 110 -2.36 -9.71 -8.26
N PRO A 111 -2.46 -11.00 -7.87
CA PRO A 111 -2.92 -11.38 -6.54
C PRO A 111 -2.08 -10.81 -5.38
N ASP A 112 -0.81 -10.49 -5.60
CA ASP A 112 0.13 -9.97 -4.60
C ASP A 112 0.16 -8.45 -4.51
N VAL A 113 -0.16 -7.74 -5.60
CA VAL A 113 -0.21 -6.28 -5.66
C VAL A 113 -1.11 -5.79 -6.79
N ALA A 114 -1.95 -4.81 -6.48
CA ALA A 114 -2.90 -4.21 -7.40
C ALA A 114 -3.06 -2.71 -7.15
N GLN A 115 -3.64 -2.00 -8.11
CA GLN A 115 -3.87 -0.55 -8.04
C GLN A 115 -5.19 -0.15 -8.72
N GLY A 116 -5.76 0.98 -8.30
CA GLY A 116 -7.01 1.51 -8.82
C GLY A 116 -7.37 2.89 -8.31
#